data_AF-Q2SNM6-F1
#
_entry.id   AF-Q2SNM6-F1
#
_cell.length_a   1.000
_cell.length_b   1.000
_cell.length_c   1.000
_cell.angle_alpha   90.00
_cell.angle_beta   90.00
_cell.angle_gamma   90.00
#
_symmetry.space_group_name_H-M   'P 1'
#
loop_
_entity.id
_entity.type
_entity.pdbx_description
1 polymer ?
#
loop_
_entity_poly.entity_id
_entity_poly.type
_entity_poly.pdbx_seq_one_letter_code
_entity_poly.pdbx_strand_id
1 'polypeptide(L)'
;MDSLAFNRRLQPRLIMLNISTPALLFPAISLLLLAYTNRFLVIAQLIRSLYKQLNETKERHMKQQILHLRKRIHLIRWMQSLGVMAFILCTLSMGSLILELEYVGEGLLGGSLLLLLGSLVICLIEIHISGAALSIQLNNLEDL
;
A
#
# COMPACT_ATOMS: atom_id res chain seq x y z
N MET A 1 -25.93 -40.56 -20.88
CA MET A 1 -25.98 -40.62 -19.41
C MET A 1 -24.88 -39.70 -18.88
N ASP A 2 -24.83 -38.44 -19.33
CA ASP A 2 -23.58 -37.66 -19.38
C ASP A 2 -23.73 -36.16 -19.03
N SER A 3 -24.86 -35.73 -18.46
CA SER A 3 -25.01 -34.33 -18.00
C SER A 3 -24.60 -34.13 -16.53
N LEU A 4 -24.69 -35.18 -15.70
CA LEU A 4 -24.35 -35.12 -14.27
C LEU A 4 -22.83 -35.21 -14.02
N ALA A 5 -22.08 -35.91 -14.89
CA ALA A 5 -20.63 -36.00 -14.81
C ALA A 5 -19.91 -34.73 -15.30
N PHE A 6 -20.52 -33.99 -16.24
CA PHE A 6 -20.00 -32.71 -16.73
C PHE A 6 -20.17 -31.61 -15.68
N ASN A 7 -21.34 -31.53 -15.02
CA ASN A 7 -21.60 -30.55 -13.96
C ASN A 7 -20.68 -30.75 -12.73
N ARG A 8 -20.41 -32.01 -12.36
CA ARG A 8 -19.51 -32.36 -11.24
C ARG A 8 -18.02 -32.09 -11.52
N ARG A 9 -17.62 -31.87 -12.78
CA ARG A 9 -16.24 -31.48 -13.16
C ARG A 9 -16.03 -29.96 -13.20
N LEU A 10 -17.09 -29.17 -13.38
CA LEU A 10 -17.04 -27.71 -13.33
C LEU A 10 -17.11 -27.18 -11.89
N GLN A 11 -17.89 -27.82 -11.01
CA GLN A 11 -17.98 -27.48 -9.58
C GLN A 11 -16.63 -27.42 -8.82
N PRO A 12 -15.68 -28.38 -8.96
CA PRO A 12 -14.41 -28.30 -8.24
C PRO A 12 -13.53 -27.12 -8.67
N ARG A 13 -13.68 -26.60 -9.91
CA ARG A 13 -12.97 -25.38 -10.33
C ARG A 13 -13.54 -24.10 -9.72
N LEU A 14 -14.86 -24.02 -9.54
CA LEU A 14 -15.49 -22.89 -8.84
C LEU A 14 -15.19 -22.89 -7.34
N ILE A 15 -15.18 -24.07 -6.69
CA ILE A 15 -14.83 -24.20 -5.26
C ILE A 15 -13.35 -23.84 -5.02
N MET A 16 -12.45 -24.19 -5.94
CA MET A 16 -11.03 -23.82 -5.83
C MET A 16 -10.84 -22.29 -5.90
N LEU A 17 -11.62 -21.57 -6.72
CA LEU A 17 -11.57 -20.10 -6.79
C LEU A 17 -12.07 -19.43 -5.49
N ASN A 18 -12.98 -20.05 -4.74
CA ASN A 18 -13.60 -19.45 -3.55
C ASN A 18 -12.77 -19.61 -2.26
N ILE A 19 -11.95 -20.66 -2.17
CA ILE A 19 -11.12 -20.94 -0.98
C ILE A 19 -9.71 -20.34 -1.12
N SER A 20 -9.20 -20.21 -2.35
CA SER A 20 -7.84 -19.72 -2.60
C SER A 20 -7.70 -18.19 -2.52
N THR A 21 -8.77 -17.43 -2.75
CA THR A 21 -8.71 -15.95 -2.75
C THR A 21 -8.29 -15.37 -1.39
N PRO A 22 -8.89 -15.74 -0.24
CA PRO A 22 -8.42 -15.27 1.06
C PRO A 22 -6.99 -15.73 1.36
N ALA A 23 -6.65 -16.98 1.01
CA ALA A 23 -5.32 -17.55 1.23
C ALA A 23 -4.21 -16.83 0.45
N LEU A 24 -4.52 -16.24 -0.71
CA LEU A 24 -3.59 -15.44 -1.52
C LEU A 24 -3.56 -13.95 -1.10
N LEU A 25 -4.67 -13.43 -0.57
CA LEU A 25 -4.76 -12.05 -0.11
C LEU A 25 -3.95 -11.81 1.16
N PHE A 26 -3.97 -12.72 2.14
CA PHE A 26 -3.21 -12.54 3.39
C PHE A 26 -1.70 -12.33 3.18
N PRO A 27 -1.00 -13.14 2.37
CA PRO A 27 0.40 -12.90 2.00
C PRO A 27 0.60 -11.57 1.28
N ALA A 28 -0.25 -11.24 0.30
CA ALA A 28 -0.14 -10.01 -0.48
C ALA A 28 -0.34 -8.76 0.38
N ILE A 29 -1.31 -8.77 1.29
CA ILE A 29 -1.57 -7.71 2.28
C ILE A 29 -0.36 -7.53 3.19
N SER A 30 0.19 -8.64 3.70
CA SER A 30 1.36 -8.63 4.58
C SER A 30 2.59 -8.05 3.88
N LEU A 31 2.83 -8.42 2.62
CA LEU A 31 3.91 -7.87 1.80
C LEU A 31 3.72 -6.37 1.53
N LEU A 32 2.48 -5.93 1.25
CA LEU A 32 2.17 -4.52 1.04
C LEU A 32 2.41 -3.69 2.31
N LEU A 33 1.93 -4.18 3.45
CA LEU A 33 2.16 -3.55 4.76
C LEU A 33 3.65 -3.50 5.11
N LEU A 34 4.39 -4.57 4.84
CA LEU A 34 5.83 -4.62 5.06
C LEU A 34 6.57 -3.60 4.17
N ALA A 35 6.21 -3.52 2.89
CA ALA A 35 6.78 -2.53 1.96
C ALA A 35 6.54 -1.09 2.44
N TYR A 36 5.32 -0.79 2.89
CA TYR A 36 4.97 0.53 3.43
C TYR A 36 5.68 0.84 4.75
N THR A 37 5.80 -0.16 5.63
CA THR A 37 6.52 -0.04 6.90
C THR A 37 8.01 0.22 6.67
N ASN A 38 8.64 -0.53 5.76
CA ASN A 38 10.03 -0.33 5.36
C ASN A 38 10.26 1.10 4.86
N ARG A 39 9.35 1.60 4.02
CA ARG A 39 9.45 2.96 3.48
C ARG A 39 9.31 4.05 4.54
N PHE A 40 8.39 3.86 5.48
CA PHE A 40 8.24 4.74 6.63
C PHE A 40 9.51 4.76 7.50
N LEU A 41 10.08 3.58 7.79
CA LEU A 41 11.26 3.43 8.63
C LEU A 41 12.49 4.11 8.02
N VAL A 42 12.73 3.93 6.71
CA VAL A 42 13.85 4.57 6.01
C VAL A 42 13.78 6.09 6.13
N ILE A 43 12.60 6.70 5.92
CA ILE A 43 12.45 8.15 6.02
C ILE A 43 12.57 8.62 7.47
N ALA A 44 12.01 7.87 8.43
CA ALA A 44 12.14 8.20 9.85
C ALA A 44 13.61 8.18 10.31
N GLN A 45 14.40 7.20 9.84
CA GLN A 45 15.84 7.13 10.10
C GLN A 45 16.58 8.32 9.47
N LEU A 46 16.25 8.70 8.23
CA LEU A 46 16.85 9.86 7.57
C LEU A 46 16.53 11.17 8.32
N ILE A 47 15.29 11.37 8.78
CA ILE A 47 14.93 12.53 9.63
C ILE A 47 15.76 12.57 10.91
N ARG A 48 15.91 11.43 11.60
CA ARG A 48 16.71 11.36 12.84
C ARG A 48 18.18 11.70 12.59
N SER A 49 18.76 11.21 11.48
CA SER A 49 20.13 11.51 11.08
C SER A 49 20.31 13.01 10.81
N LEU A 50 19.43 13.60 10.00
CA LEU A 50 19.45 15.04 9.68
C LEU A 50 19.25 15.92 10.93
N TYR A 51 18.40 15.48 11.86
CA TYR A 51 18.19 16.21 13.12
C TYR A 51 19.45 16.21 13.99
N LYS A 52 20.20 15.11 14.03
CA LYS A 52 21.48 15.03 14.75
C LYS A 52 22.50 16.01 14.17
N GLN A 53 22.63 16.05 12.84
CA GLN A 53 23.53 16.99 12.15
C GLN A 53 23.10 18.46 12.33
N LEU A 54 21.80 18.76 12.37
CA LEU A 54 21.29 20.12 12.59
C LEU A 54 21.70 20.72 13.94
N ASN A 55 21.76 19.89 14.98
CA ASN A 55 22.24 20.31 16.29
C ASN A 55 23.73 20.67 16.28
N GLU A 56 24.52 20.11 15.36
CA GLU A 56 25.96 20.35 15.26
C GLU A 56 26.30 21.60 14.41
N THR A 57 25.58 21.84 13.30
CA THR A 57 25.98 22.86 12.30
C THR A 57 25.00 24.05 12.17
N LYS A 58 23.78 24.00 12.71
CA LYS A 58 22.73 25.07 12.63
C LYS A 58 22.43 25.61 11.21
N GLU A 59 22.66 24.81 10.18
CA GLU A 59 22.40 25.12 8.77
C GLU A 59 20.89 25.29 8.48
N ARG A 60 20.48 26.45 7.92
CA ARG A 60 19.07 26.70 7.54
C ARG A 60 18.54 25.70 6.51
N HIS A 61 19.38 25.21 5.60
CA HIS A 61 19.02 24.26 4.55
C HIS A 61 18.51 22.93 5.13
N MET A 62 19.09 22.47 6.23
CA MET A 62 18.76 21.18 6.83
C MET A 62 17.39 21.19 7.54
N LYS A 63 16.98 22.35 8.08
CA LYS A 63 15.62 22.54 8.62
C LYS A 63 14.55 22.44 7.53
N GLN A 64 14.83 22.93 6.32
CA GLN A 64 13.94 22.81 5.18
C GLN A 64 13.81 21.35 4.71
N GLN A 65 14.92 20.60 4.66
CA GLN A 65 14.88 19.17 4.31
C GLN A 65 13.99 18.37 5.27
N ILE A 66 14.10 18.58 6.59
CA ILE A 66 13.26 17.90 7.59
C ILE A 66 11.77 18.16 7.36
N LEU A 67 11.39 19.39 7.01
CA LEU A 67 9.99 19.73 6.67
C LEU A 67 9.49 18.99 5.43
N HIS A 68 10.34 18.82 4.41
CA HIS A 68 10.02 18.07 3.21
C HIS A 68 9.86 16.56 3.50
N LEU A 69 10.74 15.98 4.32
CA LEU A 69 10.62 14.59 4.76
C LEU A 69 9.35 14.34 5.59
N ARG A 70 8.94 15.31 6.42
CA ARG A 70 7.68 15.22 7.19
C ARG A 70 6.45 15.16 6.29
N LYS A 71 6.42 15.91 5.17
CA LYS A 71 5.34 15.81 4.17
C LYS A 71 5.29 14.42 3.54
N ARG A 72 6.44 13.83 3.21
CA ARG A 72 6.51 12.45 2.67
C ARG A 72 5.95 11.42 3.63
N ILE A 73 6.26 11.53 4.93
CA ILE A 73 5.66 10.66 5.97
C ILE A 73 4.14 10.77 5.97
N HIS A 74 3.59 11.97 5.81
CA HIS A 74 2.15 12.15 5.77
C HIS A 74 1.52 11.44 4.56
N LEU A 75 2.13 11.56 3.38
CA LEU A 75 1.71 10.83 2.16
C LEU A 75 1.74 9.31 2.35
N ILE A 76 2.80 8.77 2.98
CA ILE A 76 2.94 7.35 3.30
C ILE A 76 1.84 6.87 4.25
N ARG A 77 1.45 7.69 5.23
CA ARG A 77 0.34 7.34 6.11
C ARG A 77 -0.99 7.31 5.36
N TRP A 78 -1.20 8.24 4.42
CA TRP A 78 -2.41 8.25 3.59
C TRP A 78 -2.49 7.05 2.65
N MET A 79 -1.42 6.71 1.93
CA MET A 79 -1.43 5.52 1.06
C MET A 79 -1.73 4.25 1.88
N GLN A 80 -1.08 4.09 3.05
CA GLN A 80 -1.28 2.93 3.89
C GLN A 80 -2.71 2.88 4.45
N SER A 81 -3.28 4.01 4.86
CA SER A 81 -4.65 4.09 5.33
C SER A 81 -5.66 3.70 4.24
N LEU A 82 -5.48 4.18 3.01
CA LEU A 82 -6.36 3.84 1.89
C LEU A 82 -6.22 2.37 1.49
N GLY A 83 -5.00 1.84 1.47
CA GLY A 83 -4.75 0.42 1.21
C GLY A 83 -5.36 -0.50 2.27
N VAL A 84 -5.22 -0.16 3.56
CA VAL A 84 -5.87 -0.91 4.65
C VAL A 84 -7.39 -0.82 4.53
N MET A 85 -7.94 0.36 4.23
CA MET A 85 -9.38 0.52 4.06
C MET A 85 -9.91 -0.29 2.86
N ALA A 86 -9.17 -0.32 1.75
CA ALA A 86 -9.48 -1.18 0.61
C ALA A 86 -9.55 -2.66 1.03
N PHE A 87 -8.56 -3.16 1.78
CA PHE A 87 -8.58 -4.56 2.22
C PHE A 87 -9.70 -4.88 3.20
N ILE A 88 -10.08 -3.95 4.08
CA ILE A 88 -11.24 -4.11 4.95
C ILE A 88 -12.51 -4.22 4.11
N LEU A 89 -12.73 -3.31 3.16
CA LEU A 89 -13.90 -3.37 2.26
C LEU A 89 -13.92 -4.64 1.42
N CYS A 90 -12.76 -5.09 0.92
CA CYS A 90 -12.63 -6.35 0.17
C CYS A 90 -12.97 -7.57 1.04
N THR A 91 -12.54 -7.57 2.30
CA THR A 91 -12.87 -8.63 3.27
C THR A 91 -14.37 -8.65 3.58
N LEU A 92 -14.99 -7.47 3.75
CA LEU A 92 -16.44 -7.35 3.95
C LEU A 92 -17.23 -7.76 2.70
N SER A 93 -16.72 -7.46 1.50
CA SER A 93 -17.28 -7.90 0.23
C SER A 93 -17.31 -9.43 0.15
N MET A 94 -16.17 -10.09 0.40
CA MET A 94 -16.13 -11.55 0.42
C MET A 94 -17.05 -12.15 1.51
N GLY A 95 -17.12 -11.53 2.68
CA GLY A 95 -18.08 -11.94 3.73
C GLY A 95 -19.54 -11.81 3.28
N SER A 96 -19.88 -10.76 2.54
CA SER A 96 -21.24 -10.53 2.03
C SER A 96 -21.63 -11.54 0.94
N LEU A 97 -20.69 -11.90 0.06
CA LEU A 97 -20.90 -12.94 -0.95
C LEU A 97 -21.16 -14.33 -0.32
N ILE A 98 -20.50 -14.64 0.81
CA ILE A 98 -20.75 -15.87 1.57
C ILE A 98 -22.16 -15.88 2.18
N LEU A 99 -22.69 -14.72 2.55
CA LEU A 99 -24.05 -14.54 3.08
C LEU A 99 -25.13 -14.41 2.00
N GLU A 100 -24.80 -14.71 0.73
CA GLU A 100 -25.70 -14.59 -0.43
C GLU A 100 -26.21 -13.15 -0.69
N LEU A 101 -25.53 -12.13 -0.15
CA LEU A 101 -25.83 -10.71 -0.38
C LEU A 101 -25.05 -10.18 -1.59
N GLU A 102 -25.39 -10.68 -2.78
CA GLU A 102 -24.65 -10.42 -4.03
C GLU A 102 -24.48 -8.93 -4.35
N TYR A 103 -25.58 -8.17 -4.38
CA TYR A 103 -25.55 -6.73 -4.70
C TYR A 103 -24.67 -5.91 -3.73
N VAL A 104 -24.66 -6.27 -2.44
CA VAL A 104 -23.85 -5.60 -1.43
C VAL A 104 -22.38 -5.99 -1.60
N GLY A 105 -22.12 -7.28 -1.85
CA GLY A 105 -20.78 -7.79 -2.12
C GLY A 105 -20.12 -7.13 -3.32
N GLU A 106 -20.83 -7.02 -4.45
CA GLU A 106 -20.34 -6.37 -5.67
C GLU A 106 -20.03 -4.88 -5.46
N GLY A 107 -20.92 -4.14 -4.78
CA GLY A 107 -20.71 -2.73 -4.47
C GLY A 107 -19.48 -2.50 -3.59
N LEU A 108 -19.31 -3.30 -2.54
CA LEU A 108 -18.14 -3.25 -1.66
C LEU A 108 -16.84 -3.62 -2.40
N LEU A 109 -16.90 -4.60 -3.32
CA LEU A 109 -15.75 -4.99 -4.13
C LEU A 109 -15.30 -3.83 -5.02
N GLY A 110 -16.23 -3.19 -5.75
CA GLY A 110 -15.92 -2.02 -6.57
C GLY A 110 -15.32 -0.87 -5.77
N GLY A 111 -15.90 -0.56 -4.60
CA GLY A 111 -15.36 0.46 -3.69
C GLY A 111 -13.94 0.14 -3.21
N SER A 112 -13.67 -1.12 -2.85
CA SER A 112 -12.34 -1.56 -2.43
C SER A 112 -11.28 -1.38 -3.52
N LEU A 113 -11.62 -1.68 -4.77
CA LEU A 113 -10.71 -1.54 -5.91
C LEU A 113 -10.37 -0.07 -6.19
N LEU A 114 -11.36 0.84 -6.09
CA LEU A 114 -11.13 2.28 -6.25
C LEU A 114 -10.21 2.84 -5.15
N LEU A 115 -10.43 2.43 -3.90
CA LEU A 115 -9.57 2.79 -2.77
C LEU A 115 -8.14 2.26 -2.94
N LEU A 116 -8.01 1.00 -3.40
CA LEU A 116 -6.72 0.39 -3.67
C LEU A 116 -6.00 1.14 -4.79
N LEU A 117 -6.68 1.44 -5.90
CA LEU A 117 -6.12 2.22 -7.00
C LEU A 117 -5.64 3.59 -6.52
N GLY A 118 -6.44 4.29 -5.71
CA GLY A 118 -6.03 5.56 -5.09
C GLY A 118 -4.77 5.42 -4.23
N SER A 119 -4.68 4.37 -3.42
CA SER A 119 -3.48 4.05 -2.64
C SER A 119 -2.24 3.84 -3.53
N LEU A 120 -2.38 3.11 -4.63
CA LEU A 120 -1.28 2.86 -5.57
C LEU A 120 -0.84 4.15 -6.29
N VAL A 121 -1.76 5.02 -6.71
CA VAL A 121 -1.41 6.30 -7.34
C VAL A 121 -0.59 7.18 -6.37
N ILE A 122 -1.00 7.27 -5.10
CA ILE A 122 -0.23 8.00 -4.09
C ILE A 122 1.14 7.36 -3.87
N CYS A 123 1.21 6.02 -3.85
CA CYS A 123 2.48 5.30 -3.74
C CYS A 123 3.44 5.68 -4.89
N LEU A 124 2.96 5.72 -6.13
CA LEU A 124 3.74 6.13 -7.31
C LEU A 124 4.22 7.57 -7.20
N ILE A 125 3.33 8.51 -6.86
CA ILE A 125 3.69 9.93 -6.66
C ILE A 125 4.79 10.05 -5.59
N GLU A 126 4.66 9.31 -4.50
CA GLU A 126 5.66 9.34 -3.44
C GLU A 126 6.99 8.74 -3.91
N ILE A 127 7.01 7.73 -4.81
CA ILE A 127 8.26 7.18 -5.38
C ILE A 127 9.01 8.25 -6.16
N HIS A 128 8.30 9.00 -7.01
CA HIS A 128 8.90 10.07 -7.78
C HIS A 128 9.45 11.19 -6.89
N ILE A 129 8.69 11.63 -5.89
CA ILE A 129 9.14 12.65 -4.93
C ILE A 129 10.32 12.13 -4.10
N SER A 130 10.28 10.84 -3.72
CA SER A 130 11.36 10.21 -2.96
C SER A 130 12.68 10.18 -3.72
N GLY A 131 12.62 9.73 -4.97
CA GLY A 131 13.79 9.66 -5.84
C GLY A 131 14.39 11.03 -6.13
N ALA A 132 13.56 12.00 -6.49
CA ALA A 132 14.01 13.36 -6.81
C ALA A 132 14.67 14.07 -5.61
N ALA A 133 14.14 13.89 -4.40
CA ALA A 133 14.75 14.47 -3.21
C ALA A 133 16.11 13.83 -2.89
N LEU A 134 16.25 12.51 -3.11
CA LEU A 134 17.51 11.81 -2.87
C LEU A 134 18.57 12.20 -3.89
N SER A 135 18.23 12.36 -5.17
CA SER A 135 19.18 12.78 -6.20
C SER A 135 19.74 14.18 -5.95
N ILE A 136 18.90 15.12 -5.50
CA ILE A 136 19.35 16.46 -5.10
C ILE A 136 20.30 16.39 -3.90
N GLN A 137 20.00 15.53 -2.93
CA GLN A 137 20.84 15.35 -1.76
C GLN A 137 22.19 14.70 -2.10
N LEU A 138 22.22 13.82 -3.10
CA LEU A 138 23.45 13.19 -3.59
C LEU A 138 24.34 14.17 -4.35
N ASN A 139 23.79 14.97 -5.28
CA ASN A 139 24.55 15.98 -6.01
C ASN A 139 25.23 17.00 -5.08
N ASN A 140 24.53 17.43 -4.02
CA ASN A 140 25.13 18.35 -3.03
C ASN A 140 26.30 17.74 -2.25
N LEU A 141 26.46 16.42 -2.22
CA LEU A 141 27.59 15.73 -1.59
C LEU A 141 28.74 15.47 -2.57
N GLU A 142 28.46 15.39 -3.87
CA GLU A 142 29.44 15.14 -4.91
C GLU A 142 30.13 16.42 -5.41
N ASP A 143 29.48 17.58 -5.23
CA ASP A 143 30.05 18.92 -5.52
C ASP A 143 30.93 19.50 -4.38
N LEU A 144 31.31 18.69 -3.37
CA LEU A 144 32.22 19.05 -2.26
C LEU A 144 33.58 18.34 -2.41
#